data_AF-A0A255EAL2-F1
#
_entry.id   AF-A0A255EAL2-F1
#
_cell.length_a   1.000
_cell.length_b   1.000
_cell.length_c   1.000
_cell.angle_alpha   90.00
_cell.angle_beta   90.00
_cell.angle_gamma   90.00
#
_symmetry.space_group_name_H-M   'P 1'
#
loop_
_entity.id
_entity.type
_entity.pdbx_description
1 polymer ?
#
loop_
_entity_poly.entity_id
_entity_poly.type
_entity_poly.pdbx_seq_one_letter_code
_entity_poly.pdbx_strand_id
1 'polypeptide(L)'
;MALELPGWLREALNFLGYEWPASNEDTLNAWATAYSGVQGTVSGAHGQFNNGLQHIASNNSGPGVEAFQSYMTGGDAALHSLEKFGHGADVVGQVCQVCAQLVLGLKGVVIAQLAILAAAIAAAVASAGIGTAAAFAAREAAKRIIDGVIGEIVSIVLMGG
;
A
#
# COMPACT_ATOMS: atom_id res chain seq x y z
N MET A 1 -0.32 13.25 2.35
CA MET A 1 -1.25 14.22 1.73
C MET A 1 -1.78 13.56 0.47
N ALA A 2 -3.01 13.07 0.55
CA ALA A 2 -3.66 12.35 -0.53
C ALA A 2 -3.91 13.29 -1.71
N LEU A 3 -3.69 12.77 -2.91
CA LEU A 3 -3.89 13.53 -4.13
C LEU A 3 -5.31 13.30 -4.64
N GLU A 4 -6.27 14.04 -4.10
CA GLU A 4 -7.69 13.89 -4.44
C GLU A 4 -8.16 14.98 -5.40
N LEU A 5 -8.90 14.56 -6.43
CA LEU A 5 -9.55 15.49 -7.35
C LEU A 5 -11.03 15.68 -6.97
N PRO A 6 -11.58 16.89 -7.14
CA PRO A 6 -13.01 17.12 -7.06
C PRO A 6 -13.79 16.22 -8.03
N GLY A 7 -15.02 15.85 -7.66
CA GLY A 7 -15.83 14.92 -8.45
C GLY A 7 -16.06 15.33 -9.90
N TRP A 8 -16.34 16.61 -10.13
CA TRP A 8 -16.54 17.17 -11.47
C TRP A 8 -15.30 17.05 -12.36
N LEU A 9 -14.10 17.16 -11.78
CA LEU A 9 -12.86 17.07 -12.54
C LEU A 9 -12.55 15.63 -12.92
N ARG A 10 -12.87 14.68 -12.03
CA ARG A 10 -12.76 13.25 -12.31
C ARG A 10 -13.68 12.83 -13.45
N GLU A 11 -14.91 13.34 -13.46
CA GLU A 11 -15.89 13.07 -14.51
C GLU A 11 -15.42 13.64 -15.86
N ALA A 12 -14.87 14.86 -15.86
CA ALA A 12 -14.28 15.46 -17.05
C ALA A 12 -13.09 14.64 -17.58
N LEU A 13 -12.20 14.15 -16.70
CA LEU A 13 -11.09 13.28 -17.10
C LEU A 13 -11.59 11.96 -17.71
N ASN A 14 -12.61 11.34 -17.11
CA ASN A 14 -13.19 10.11 -17.63
C ASN A 14 -13.80 10.33 -19.03
N PHE A 15 -14.50 11.46 -19.24
CA PHE A 15 -15.01 11.83 -20.57
C PHE A 15 -13.88 11.99 -21.62
N LEU A 16 -12.71 12.47 -21.19
CA LEU A 16 -11.51 12.57 -22.03
C LEU A 16 -10.76 11.24 -22.22
N GLY A 17 -11.24 10.16 -21.60
CA GLY A 17 -10.65 8.82 -21.67
C GLY A 17 -9.50 8.59 -20.70
N TYR A 18 -9.38 9.42 -19.65
CA TYR A 18 -8.39 9.27 -18.59
C TYR A 18 -9.06 8.76 -17.32
N GLU A 19 -8.67 7.58 -16.87
CA GLU A 19 -9.17 7.02 -15.62
C GLU A 19 -8.29 7.44 -14.44
N TRP A 20 -8.85 8.25 -13.55
CA TRP A 20 -8.16 8.70 -12.35
C TRP A 20 -8.40 7.72 -11.19
N PRO A 21 -7.35 7.18 -10.55
CA PRO A 21 -7.51 6.37 -9.34
C PRO A 21 -8.20 7.16 -8.22
N ALA A 22 -9.40 6.75 -7.80
CA ALA A 22 -10.16 7.46 -6.77
C ALA A 22 -9.82 7.02 -5.33
N SER A 23 -8.95 6.03 -5.17
CA SER A 23 -8.51 5.55 -3.86
C SER A 23 -7.67 6.59 -3.14
N ASN A 24 -7.88 6.71 -1.82
CA ASN A 24 -7.16 7.64 -0.96
C ASN A 24 -5.93 6.98 -0.35
N GLU A 25 -4.74 7.46 -0.71
CA GLU A 25 -3.46 6.88 -0.28
C GLU A 25 -3.16 7.16 1.18
N ASP A 26 -3.60 8.30 1.72
CA ASP A 26 -3.44 8.59 3.14
C ASP A 26 -4.26 7.62 3.99
N THR A 27 -5.44 7.21 3.52
CA THR A 27 -6.28 6.21 4.20
C THR A 27 -5.63 4.83 4.16
N LEU A 28 -5.09 4.43 3.00
CA LEU A 28 -4.36 3.16 2.85
C LEU A 28 -3.10 3.14 3.73
N ASN A 29 -2.36 4.26 3.80
CA ASN A 29 -1.19 4.40 4.69
C ASN A 29 -1.59 4.42 6.18
N ALA A 30 -2.74 5.01 6.52
CA ALA A 30 -3.28 4.97 7.87
C ALA A 30 -3.64 3.54 8.28
N TRP A 31 -4.25 2.75 7.38
CA TRP A 31 -4.49 1.32 7.62
C TRP A 31 -3.19 0.54 7.74
N ALA A 32 -2.21 0.78 6.86
CA ALA A 32 -0.90 0.17 6.96
C ALA A 32 -0.25 0.39 8.34
N THR A 33 -0.32 1.62 8.83
CA THR A 33 0.18 2.01 10.16
C THR A 33 -0.60 1.34 11.29
N ALA A 34 -1.94 1.29 11.19
CA ALA A 34 -2.78 0.65 12.19
C ALA A 34 -2.51 -0.85 12.31
N TYR A 35 -2.38 -1.54 11.17
CA TYR A 35 -2.12 -2.98 11.10
C TYR A 35 -0.71 -3.35 11.56
N SER A 36 0.33 -2.62 11.14
CA SER A 36 1.70 -2.83 11.65
C SER A 36 1.83 -2.53 13.15
N GLY A 37 1.04 -1.59 13.69
CA GLY A 37 0.97 -1.31 15.12
C GLY A 37 0.44 -2.48 15.98
N VAL A 38 -0.34 -3.38 15.38
CA VAL A 38 -0.84 -4.60 16.07
C VAL A 38 0.31 -5.50 16.48
N GLN A 39 1.34 -5.66 15.64
CA GLN A 39 2.50 -6.49 15.96
C GLN A 39 3.23 -5.97 17.21
N GLY A 40 3.41 -4.65 17.32
CA GLY A 40 4.02 -4.03 18.50
C GLY A 40 3.21 -4.30 19.78
N THR A 41 1.88 -4.23 19.68
CA THR A 41 0.97 -4.52 20.79
C THR A 41 1.03 -5.99 21.21
N VAL A 42 1.02 -6.91 20.24
CA VAL A 42 1.13 -8.36 20.45
C VAL A 42 2.47 -8.71 21.09
N SER A 43 3.58 -8.18 20.57
CA SER A 43 4.92 -8.41 21.11
C SER A 43 5.03 -7.93 22.57
N GLY A 44 4.46 -6.76 22.88
CA GLY A 44 4.40 -6.24 24.25
C GLY A 44 3.60 -7.15 25.19
N ALA A 45 2.41 -7.60 24.76
CA ALA A 45 1.59 -8.54 25.52
C ALA A 45 2.28 -9.89 25.74
N HIS A 46 2.97 -10.40 24.70
CA HIS A 46 3.76 -11.62 24.74
C HIS A 46 4.88 -11.54 25.79
N GLY A 47 5.62 -10.43 25.81
CA GLY A 47 6.66 -10.18 26.80
C GLY A 47 6.13 -10.13 28.24
N GLN A 48 5.00 -9.44 28.45
CA GLN A 48 4.34 -9.39 29.77
C GLN A 48 3.88 -10.77 30.23
N PHE A 49 3.30 -11.56 29.33
CA PHE A 49 2.87 -12.91 29.62
C PHE A 49 4.04 -13.83 30.02
N ASN A 50 5.13 -13.81 29.26
CA ASN A 50 6.33 -14.59 29.58
C ASN A 50 6.96 -14.18 30.91
N ASN A 51 7.00 -12.88 31.22
CA ASN A 51 7.44 -12.41 32.54
C ASN A 51 6.54 -12.94 33.67
N GLY A 52 5.21 -12.96 33.46
CA GLY A 52 4.27 -13.53 34.41
C GLY A 52 4.48 -15.04 34.62
N LEU A 53 4.67 -15.80 33.54
CA LEU A 53 4.99 -17.22 33.62
C LEU A 53 6.29 -17.49 34.37
N GLN A 54 7.36 -16.74 34.07
CA GLN A 54 8.64 -16.84 34.78
C GLN A 54 8.50 -16.47 36.25
N HIS A 55 7.68 -15.47 36.58
CA HIS A 55 7.43 -15.11 37.97
C HIS A 55 6.74 -16.25 38.73
N ILE A 56 5.72 -16.88 38.13
CA ILE A 56 5.05 -18.06 38.72
C ILE A 56 6.03 -19.22 38.88
N ALA A 57 6.84 -19.49 37.84
CA ALA A 57 7.88 -20.53 37.84
C ALA A 57 8.92 -20.35 38.94
N SER A 58 9.32 -19.10 39.18
CA SER A 58 10.40 -18.79 40.12
C SER A 58 9.94 -18.78 41.58
N ASN A 59 8.63 -18.60 41.81
CA ASN A 59 8.05 -18.48 43.15
C ASN A 59 7.26 -19.72 43.59
N ASN A 60 7.02 -20.68 42.69
CA ASN A 60 6.25 -21.88 42.96
C ASN A 60 6.96 -23.11 42.39
N SER A 61 6.80 -24.27 43.03
CA SER A 61 7.40 -25.52 42.58
C SER A 61 6.42 -26.68 42.73
N GLY A 62 6.60 -27.70 41.89
CA GLY A 62 5.81 -28.92 41.91
C GLY A 62 5.02 -29.20 40.63
N PRO A 63 4.38 -30.38 40.54
CA PRO A 63 3.84 -30.91 39.28
C PRO A 63 2.75 -30.04 38.65
N GLY A 64 1.97 -29.33 39.48
CA GLY A 64 0.91 -28.43 38.99
C GLY A 64 1.45 -27.20 38.27
N VAL A 65 2.59 -26.65 38.72
CA VAL A 65 3.24 -25.49 38.09
C VAL A 65 3.87 -25.90 36.76
N GLU A 66 4.49 -27.08 36.70
CA GLU A 66 5.07 -27.64 35.48
C GLU A 66 3.98 -27.92 34.43
N ALA A 67 2.86 -28.53 34.83
CA ALA A 67 1.72 -28.77 33.94
C ALA A 67 1.11 -27.46 33.42
N PHE A 68 0.99 -26.44 34.29
CA PHE A 68 0.50 -25.11 33.90
C PHE A 68 1.44 -24.44 32.88
N GLN A 69 2.75 -24.45 33.11
CA GLN A 69 3.73 -23.90 32.16
C GLN A 69 3.69 -24.64 30.82
N SER A 70 3.63 -25.97 30.86
CA SER A 70 3.55 -26.77 29.64
C SER A 70 2.27 -26.52 28.85
N TYR A 71 1.15 -26.28 29.54
CA TYR A 71 -0.11 -25.90 28.89
C TYR A 71 -0.03 -24.51 28.25
N MET A 72 0.52 -23.54 28.99
CA MET A 72 0.61 -22.15 28.55
C MET A 72 1.67 -21.89 27.46
N THR A 73 2.63 -22.79 27.29
CA THR A 73 3.68 -22.71 26.25
C THR A 73 3.56 -23.76 25.14
N GLY A 74 2.53 -24.61 25.21
CA GLY A 74 2.26 -25.64 24.19
C GLY A 74 1.89 -25.06 22.82
N GLY A 75 1.92 -25.89 21.77
CA GLY A 75 1.71 -25.46 20.38
C GLY A 75 0.32 -24.86 20.08
N ASP A 76 -0.70 -25.21 20.86
CA ASP A 76 -2.05 -24.63 20.82
C ASP A 76 -2.28 -23.54 21.87
N ALA A 77 -1.22 -23.08 22.54
CA ALA A 77 -1.36 -22.02 23.52
C ALA A 77 -1.87 -20.74 22.85
N ALA A 78 -2.73 -20.02 23.58
CA ALA A 78 -3.26 -18.71 23.16
C ALA A 78 -2.14 -17.74 22.75
N LEU A 79 -0.95 -17.91 23.34
CA LEU A 79 0.26 -17.16 23.06
C LEU A 79 0.72 -17.30 21.59
N HIS A 80 0.73 -18.52 21.07
CA HIS A 80 1.15 -18.80 19.70
C HIS A 80 0.12 -18.29 18.68
N SER A 81 -1.17 -18.36 19.01
CA SER A 81 -2.24 -17.75 18.20
C SER A 81 -2.12 -16.22 18.15
N LEU A 82 -1.75 -15.57 19.25
CA LEU A 82 -1.53 -14.13 19.31
C LEU A 82 -0.34 -13.70 18.44
N GLU A 83 0.79 -14.42 18.50
CA GLU A 83 1.95 -14.16 17.62
C GLU A 83 1.58 -14.29 16.14
N LYS A 84 0.88 -15.37 15.77
CA LYS A 84 0.38 -15.57 14.40
C LYS A 84 -0.55 -14.44 13.95
N PHE A 85 -1.43 -13.97 14.83
CA PHE A 85 -2.30 -12.84 14.56
C PHE A 85 -1.51 -11.55 14.34
N GLY A 86 -0.52 -11.27 15.19
CA GLY A 86 0.37 -10.11 15.05
C GLY A 86 1.13 -10.13 13.72
N HIS A 87 1.65 -11.29 13.33
CA HIS A 87 2.33 -11.45 12.04
C HIS A 87 1.36 -11.28 10.86
N GLY A 88 0.16 -11.87 10.93
CA GLY A 88 -0.85 -11.70 9.89
C GLY A 88 -1.30 -10.25 9.74
N ALA A 89 -1.41 -9.51 10.85
CA ALA A 89 -1.70 -8.08 10.82
C ALA A 89 -0.57 -7.29 10.13
N ASP A 90 0.69 -7.60 10.41
CA ASP A 90 1.82 -6.93 9.75
C ASP A 90 1.80 -7.14 8.22
N VAL A 91 1.53 -8.36 7.77
CA VAL A 91 1.38 -8.68 6.33
C VAL A 91 0.26 -7.84 5.68
N VAL A 92 -0.90 -7.72 6.34
CA VAL A 92 -1.98 -6.85 5.85
C VAL A 92 -1.52 -5.39 5.79
N GLY A 93 -0.75 -4.94 6.79
CA GLY A 93 -0.18 -3.61 6.81
C GLY A 93 0.73 -3.34 5.60
N GLN A 94 1.62 -4.28 5.28
CA GLN A 94 2.51 -4.21 4.12
C GLN A 94 1.73 -4.14 2.81
N VAL A 95 0.69 -4.97 2.65
CA VAL A 95 -0.19 -4.94 1.46
C VAL A 95 -0.89 -3.59 1.32
N CYS A 96 -1.41 -3.02 2.42
CA CYS A 96 -2.02 -1.69 2.38
C CYS A 96 -1.02 -0.60 1.93
N GLN A 97 0.23 -0.70 2.37
CA GLN A 97 1.30 0.23 1.97
C GLN A 97 1.64 0.11 0.47
N VAL A 98 1.76 -1.12 -0.02
CA VAL A 98 1.96 -1.45 -1.44
C VAL A 98 0.81 -0.87 -2.29
N CYS A 99 -0.43 -1.05 -1.86
CA CYS A 99 -1.59 -0.46 -2.54
C CYS A 99 -1.53 1.09 -2.54
N ALA A 100 -1.13 1.72 -1.44
CA ALA A 100 -1.01 3.18 -1.37
C ALA A 100 0.03 3.71 -2.38
N GLN A 101 1.19 3.05 -2.50
CA GLN A 101 2.22 3.43 -3.46
C GLN A 101 1.77 3.22 -4.91
N LEU A 102 1.07 2.12 -5.19
CA LEU A 102 0.55 1.83 -6.52
C LEU A 102 -0.47 2.89 -6.98
N VAL A 103 -1.40 3.27 -6.09
CA VAL A 103 -2.39 4.33 -6.40
C VAL A 103 -1.70 5.66 -6.68
N LEU A 104 -0.71 6.05 -5.86
CA LEU A 104 0.05 7.27 -6.07
C LEU A 104 0.80 7.26 -7.41
N GLY A 105 1.43 6.13 -7.75
CA GLY A 105 2.11 5.93 -9.03
C GLY A 105 1.17 6.09 -10.21
N LEU A 106 0.00 5.45 -10.17
CA LEU A 106 -1.03 5.57 -11.21
C LEU A 106 -1.55 7.01 -11.36
N LYS A 107 -1.76 7.74 -10.27
CA LYS A 107 -2.13 9.17 -10.34
C LYS A 107 -1.03 10.01 -11.01
N GLY A 108 0.24 9.76 -10.67
CA GLY A 108 1.38 10.41 -11.31
C GLY A 108 1.46 10.15 -12.82
N VAL A 109 1.16 8.93 -13.23
CA VAL A 109 1.06 8.54 -14.64
C VAL A 109 -0.01 9.34 -15.38
N VAL A 110 -1.22 9.47 -14.82
CA VAL A 110 -2.29 10.27 -15.45
C VAL A 110 -1.88 11.73 -15.59
N ILE A 111 -1.20 12.30 -14.58
CA ILE A 111 -0.66 13.67 -14.66
C ILE A 111 0.34 13.81 -15.82
N ALA A 112 1.26 12.86 -15.97
CA ALA A 112 2.24 12.88 -17.05
C ALA A 112 1.56 12.81 -18.44
N GLN A 113 0.53 11.97 -18.58
CA GLN A 113 -0.28 11.89 -19.81
C GLN A 113 -0.91 13.25 -20.16
N LEU A 114 -1.49 13.92 -19.16
CA LEU A 114 -2.13 15.23 -19.35
C LEU A 114 -1.12 16.33 -19.70
N ALA A 115 0.07 16.32 -19.07
CA ALA A 115 1.13 17.28 -19.38
C ALA A 115 1.64 17.15 -20.82
N ILE A 116 1.84 15.92 -21.30
CA ILE A 116 2.27 15.67 -22.69
C ILE A 116 1.17 16.07 -23.67
N LEU A 117 -0.10 15.77 -23.35
CA LEU A 117 -1.23 16.21 -24.17
C LEU A 117 -1.28 17.75 -24.28
N ALA A 118 -1.12 18.46 -23.16
CA ALA A 118 -1.11 19.92 -23.14
C ALA A 118 0.02 20.49 -24.00
N ALA A 119 1.23 19.92 -23.92
CA ALA A 119 2.36 20.32 -24.77
C ALA A 119 2.08 20.07 -26.26
N ALA A 120 1.47 18.93 -26.60
CA ALA A 120 1.10 18.59 -27.97
C ALA A 120 0.04 19.56 -28.53
N ILE A 121 -0.95 19.94 -27.72
CA ILE A 121 -1.96 20.95 -28.09
C ILE A 121 -1.29 22.31 -28.33
N ALA A 122 -0.40 22.74 -27.44
CA ALA A 122 0.32 24.01 -27.61
C ALA A 122 1.14 24.05 -28.91
N ALA A 123 1.81 22.95 -29.26
CA ALA A 123 2.55 22.82 -30.52
C ALA A 123 1.63 22.82 -31.74
N ALA A 124 0.47 22.17 -31.67
CA ALA A 124 -0.52 22.17 -32.74
C ALA A 124 -1.10 23.58 -33.01
N VAL A 125 -1.36 24.35 -31.95
CA VAL A 125 -1.82 25.75 -32.05
C VAL A 125 -0.72 26.64 -32.64
N ALA A 126 0.52 26.52 -32.17
CA ALA A 126 1.65 27.31 -32.67
C ALA A 126 1.96 27.07 -34.16
N SER A 127 1.63 25.87 -34.67
CA SER A 127 1.84 25.49 -36.08
C SER A 127 0.61 25.77 -36.97
N ALA A 128 -0.35 26.56 -36.51
CA ALA A 128 -1.59 26.89 -37.23
C ALA A 128 -2.38 25.63 -37.72
N GLY A 129 -2.31 24.53 -36.96
CA GLY A 129 -2.98 23.27 -37.31
C GLY A 129 -2.21 22.36 -38.29
N ILE A 130 -1.06 22.79 -38.81
CA ILE A 130 -0.24 21.98 -39.73
C ILE A 130 0.57 20.92 -38.96
N GLY A 131 0.86 21.13 -37.67
CA GLY A 131 1.59 20.19 -36.81
C GLY A 131 0.76 19.04 -36.22
N THR A 132 -0.47 18.81 -36.70
CA THR A 132 -1.41 17.82 -36.15
C THR A 132 -0.87 16.38 -36.18
N ALA A 133 -0.11 16.00 -37.22
CA ALA A 133 0.53 14.69 -37.30
C ALA A 133 1.62 14.48 -36.22
N ALA A 134 2.40 15.53 -35.92
CA ALA A 134 3.43 15.47 -34.88
C ALA A 134 2.81 15.41 -33.48
N ALA A 135 1.69 16.13 -33.26
CA ALA A 135 0.93 16.05 -32.00
C ALA A 135 0.33 14.66 -31.76
N PHE A 136 -0.20 14.01 -32.81
CA PHE A 136 -0.69 12.64 -32.74
C PHE A 136 0.43 11.63 -32.43
N ALA A 137 1.57 11.75 -33.12
CA ALA A 137 2.72 10.87 -32.88
C ALA A 137 3.28 11.03 -31.46
N ALA A 138 3.36 12.25 -30.94
CA ALA A 138 3.80 12.53 -29.58
C ALA A 138 2.85 11.92 -28.54
N ARG A 139 1.53 12.01 -28.76
CA ARG A 139 0.53 11.38 -27.89
C ARG A 139 0.66 9.86 -27.85
N GLU A 140 0.87 9.24 -29.00
CA GLU A 140 0.97 7.78 -29.10
C GLU A 140 2.28 7.24 -28.51
N ALA A 141 3.40 7.94 -28.74
CA ALA A 141 4.68 7.63 -28.11
C ALA A 141 4.60 7.75 -26.58
N ALA A 142 3.93 8.79 -26.08
CA ALA A 142 3.72 8.99 -24.66
C ALA A 142 2.92 7.85 -24.02
N LYS A 143 1.80 7.43 -24.66
CA LYS A 143 1.01 6.28 -24.18
C LYS A 143 1.87 5.04 -24.01
N ARG A 144 2.72 4.71 -25.00
CA ARG A 144 3.58 3.52 -24.93
C ARG A 144 4.63 3.59 -23.82
N ILE A 145 5.25 4.76 -23.63
CA ILE A 145 6.20 4.97 -22.52
C ILE A 145 5.49 4.76 -21.19
N ILE A 146 4.28 5.30 -21.09
CA ILE A 146 3.47 5.26 -19.89
C ILE A 146 2.98 3.84 -19.58
N ASP A 147 2.54 3.08 -20.57
CA ASP A 147 2.17 1.67 -20.39
C ASP A 147 3.38 0.85 -19.88
N GLY A 148 4.59 1.18 -20.36
CA GLY A 148 5.83 0.61 -19.83
C GLY A 148 6.10 0.99 -18.37
N VAL A 149 5.92 2.28 -18.03
CA VAL A 149 6.09 2.78 -16.65
C VAL A 149 5.06 2.18 -15.69
N ILE A 150 3.81 1.96 -16.12
CA ILE A 150 2.80 1.26 -15.30
C ILE A 150 3.28 -0.16 -15.00
N GLY A 151 3.76 -0.88 -16.02
CA GLY A 151 4.31 -2.23 -15.86
C GLY A 151 5.49 -2.25 -14.89
N GLU A 152 6.37 -1.24 -14.97
CA GLU A 152 7.51 -1.10 -14.07
C GLU A 152 7.09 -0.75 -12.64
N ILE A 153 6.17 0.19 -12.44
CA ILE A 153 5.63 0.54 -11.12
C ILE A 153 5.01 -0.70 -10.46
N VAL A 154 4.18 -1.44 -11.21
CA VAL A 154 3.59 -2.69 -10.72
C VAL A 154 4.68 -3.71 -10.38
N SER A 155 5.69 -3.85 -11.22
CA SER A 155 6.80 -4.78 -10.98
C SER A 155 7.63 -4.39 -9.75
N ILE A 156 8.00 -3.12 -9.60
CA ILE A 156 8.77 -2.60 -8.46
C ILE A 156 7.98 -2.79 -7.17
N VAL A 157 6.68 -2.51 -7.19
CA VAL A 157 5.80 -2.65 -6.03
C VAL A 157 5.58 -4.13 -5.66
N LEU A 158 5.52 -5.05 -6.62
CA LEU A 158 5.33 -6.48 -6.37
C LEU A 158 6.63 -7.26 -6.07
N MET A 159 7.80 -6.79 -6.54
CA MET A 159 9.11 -7.42 -6.27
C MET A 159 9.89 -6.74 -5.14
N GLY A 160 9.49 -5.54 -4.71
CA GLY A 160 10.11 -4.77 -3.63
C GLY A 160 9.43 -4.92 -2.26
N GLY A 161 8.41 -5.77 -2.14
CA GLY A 161 7.71 -6.13 -0.91
C GLY A 161 8.14 -7.48 -0.36
#